data_AF-A0A515CXS4-F1
#
_entry.id   AF-A0A515CXS4-F1
#
_cell.length_a   1.000
_cell.length_b   1.000
_cell.length_c   1.000
_cell.angle_alpha   90.00
_cell.angle_beta   90.00
_cell.angle_gamma   90.00
#
_symmetry.space_group_name_H-M   'P 1'
#
loop_
_entity.id
_entity.type
_entity.pdbx_description
1 polymer ?
#
loop_
_entity_poly.entity_id
_entity_poly.type
_entity_poly.pdbx_seq_one_letter_code
_entity_poly.pdbx_strand_id
1 'polypeptide(L)' 'MTASVQFAGQVQRIARVHHYGLRDRVSRRGPRIQYVKRCLLGVNRESYILTRNTLEKYLF' A
#
# COMPACT_ATOMS: atom_id res chain seq x y z
N MET A 1 21.56 -4.60 -12.08
CA MET A 1 20.71 -3.37 -12.12
C MET A 1 19.50 -3.61 -11.24
N THR A 2 19.11 -2.65 -10.43
CA THR A 2 17.89 -2.74 -9.59
C THR A 2 16.75 -1.99 -10.27
N ALA A 3 15.55 -2.57 -10.30
CA ALA A 3 14.33 -1.87 -10.67
C ALA A 3 13.56 -1.46 -9.40
N SER A 4 13.03 -0.24 -9.35
CA SER A 4 12.25 0.27 -8.22
C SER A 4 10.89 0.77 -8.70
N VAL A 5 9.84 0.51 -7.90
CA VAL A 5 8.49 1.03 -8.13
C VAL A 5 8.06 1.82 -6.91
N GLN A 6 7.43 2.98 -7.12
CA GLN A 6 6.97 3.87 -6.06
C GLN A 6 5.70 4.62 -6.45
N PHE A 7 4.93 5.06 -5.46
CA PHE A 7 3.83 6.00 -5.69
C PHE A 7 4.35 7.39 -6.02
N ALA A 8 3.73 8.07 -6.98
CA ALA A 8 4.09 9.45 -7.33
C ALA A 8 3.47 10.48 -6.36
N GLY A 9 4.28 11.45 -5.93
CA GLY A 9 3.85 12.71 -5.30
C GLY A 9 2.68 12.61 -4.31
N GLN A 10 1.52 13.15 -4.70
CA GLN A 10 0.32 13.22 -3.86
C GLN A 10 -0.21 11.84 -3.45
N VAL A 11 -0.13 10.85 -4.33
CA VAL A 11 -0.62 9.49 -4.06
C VAL A 11 0.20 8.84 -2.95
N GLN A 12 1.52 9.07 -2.91
CA GLN A 12 2.38 8.58 -1.84
C GLN A 12 1.97 9.16 -0.48
N ARG A 13 1.60 10.45 -0.44
CA ARG A 13 1.10 11.11 0.77
C ARG A 13 -0.21 10.49 1.24
N ILE A 14 -1.17 10.33 0.34
CA ILE A 14 -2.47 9.70 0.62
C ILE A 14 -2.26 8.28 1.14
N ALA A 15 -1.45 7.48 0.44
CA ALA A 15 -1.14 6.11 0.84
C ALA A 15 -0.59 6.05 2.28
N ARG A 16 0.40 6.89 2.63
CA ARG A 16 0.94 6.93 4.00
C ARG A 16 -0.09 7.34 5.05
N VAL A 17 -0.89 8.38 4.77
CA VAL A 17 -1.91 8.87 5.70
C VAL A 17 -2.90 7.76 6.05
N HIS A 18 -3.42 7.07 5.05
CA HIS A 18 -4.40 6.00 5.29
C HIS A 18 -3.76 4.71 5.80
N HIS A 19 -2.55 4.37 5.34
CA HIS A 19 -1.87 3.13 5.73
C HIS A 19 -1.45 3.13 7.20
N TYR A 20 -1.01 4.27 7.72
CA TYR A 20 -0.63 4.41 9.13
C TYR A 20 -1.72 5.00 10.01
N GLY A 21 -2.81 5.50 9.43
CA GLY A 21 -3.83 6.24 10.16
C GLY A 21 -3.24 7.52 10.73
N LEU A 22 -2.87 8.46 9.87
CA LEU A 22 -2.34 9.78 10.26
C LEU A 22 -3.44 10.84 10.17
N ARG A 23 -3.16 12.02 10.73
CA ARG A 23 -4.02 13.20 10.54
C ARG A 23 -3.77 13.88 9.21
N ASP A 24 -4.83 14.17 8.46
CA ASP A 24 -4.74 14.99 7.25
C ASP A 24 -6.01 15.84 7.03
N ARG A 25 -5.95 16.81 6.13
CA ARG A 25 -7.09 17.62 5.73
C ARG A 25 -7.95 16.90 4.70
N VAL A 26 -9.27 16.94 4.88
CA VAL A 26 -10.23 16.38 3.91
C VAL A 26 -10.22 17.17 2.59
N SER A 27 -9.95 18.48 2.65
CA SER A 27 -9.79 19.35 1.49
C SER A 27 -8.84 20.52 1.82
N ARG A 28 -8.40 21.30 0.82
CA ARG A 28 -7.38 22.36 1.00
C ARG A 28 -7.70 23.35 2.13
N ARG A 29 -8.98 23.66 2.35
CA ARG A 29 -9.47 24.52 3.44
C ARG A 29 -10.41 23.77 4.41
N GLY A 30 -10.46 22.45 4.32
CA GLY A 30 -11.31 21.60 5.12
C GLY A 30 -10.73 21.27 6.50
N PRO A 31 -11.54 20.60 7.34
CA PRO A 31 -11.13 20.16 8.67
C PRO A 31 -9.97 19.16 8.60
N ARG A 32 -9.15 19.15 9.65
CA ARG A 32 -8.13 18.10 9.86
C ARG A 32 -8.76 16.98 10.68
N ILE A 33 -8.72 15.76 10.15
CA ILE A 33 -9.26 14.58 10.82
C ILE A 33 -8.20 13.52 11.00
N GLN A 34 -8.41 12.64 11.98
CA GLN A 34 -7.62 11.43 12.18
C GLN A 34 -8.19 10.32 11.31
N TYR A 35 -7.42 9.81 10.34
CA TYR A 35 -7.87 8.66 9.55
C TYR A 35 -7.66 7.36 10.32
N VAL A 36 -8.57 6.41 10.14
CA VAL A 36 -8.40 5.04 10.62
C VAL A 36 -7.27 4.36 9.85
N LYS A 37 -6.44 3.60 10.55
CA LYS A 37 -5.39 2.79 9.94
C LYS A 37 -6.04 1.70 9.08
N ARG A 38 -5.67 1.61 7.81
CA ARG A 38 -6.14 0.52 6.94
C ARG A 38 -5.38 -0.76 7.27
N CYS A 39 -6.11 -1.83 7.60
CA CYS A 39 -5.52 -3.15 7.76
C CYS A 39 -4.93 -3.62 6.42
N LEU A 40 -3.74 -4.21 6.50
CA LEU A 40 -3.16 -4.92 5.36
C LEU A 40 -3.90 -6.23 5.14
N LEU A 41 -4.06 -6.60 3.87
CA LEU A 41 -4.39 -7.97 3.53
C LEU A 41 -3.21 -8.84 3.97
N GLY A 42 -3.48 -9.82 4.84
CA GLY A 42 -2.49 -10.80 5.23
C GLY A 42 -2.17 -11.74 4.08
N VAL A 43 -1.03 -12.41 4.17
CA VAL A 43 -0.69 -13.54 3.29
C VAL A 43 -1.26 -14.79 3.95
N ASN A 44 -2.05 -15.55 3.20
CA ASN A 44 -2.51 -16.88 3.59
C ASN A 44 -1.77 -17.97 2.80
N ARG A 45 -1.94 -19.23 3.18
CA ARG A 45 -1.27 -20.37 2.54
C ARG A 45 -1.53 -20.45 1.03
N GLU A 46 -2.76 -20.16 0.61
CA GLU A 46 -3.16 -20.21 -0.80
C GLU A 46 -2.43 -19.13 -1.61
N SER A 47 -2.45 -17.89 -1.13
CA SER A 47 -1.74 -16.77 -1.77
C SER A 47 -0.24 -17.03 -1.85
N TYR A 48 0.35 -17.61 -0.80
CA TYR A 48 1.76 -18.00 -0.81
C TYR A 48 2.08 -19.04 -1.89
N ILE A 49 1.30 -20.12 -1.97
CA ILE A 49 1.50 -21.18 -2.97
C ILE A 49 1.31 -20.62 -4.38
N LEU A 50 0.27 -19.81 -4.59
CA LEU A 50 0.02 -19.19 -5.88
C LEU A 50 1.20 -18.30 -6.30
N THR A 51 1.64 -17.38 -5.44
CA THR A 51 2.77 -16.49 -5.72
C THR A 51 4.03 -17.30 -6.01
N ARG A 52 4.37 -18.31 -5.19
CA ARG A 52 5.54 -19.17 -5.41
C ARG A 52 5.48 -19.87 -6.77
N ASN A 53 4.36 -20.53 -7.08
CA ASN A 53 4.20 -21.26 -8.33
C ASN A 53 4.27 -20.33 -9.55
N THR A 54 3.73 -19.11 -9.45
CA THR A 54 3.85 -18.11 -10.52
C THR A 54 5.30 -17.70 -10.74
N LEU A 55 6.06 -17.45 -9.67
CA LEU A 55 7.47 -17.08 -9.79
C LEU A 55 8.30 -18.24 -10.38
N GLU A 56 8.09 -19.46 -9.91
CA GLU A 56 8.73 -20.68 -10.43
C GLU A 56 8.42 -20.95 -11.91
N LYS A 57 7.26 -20.52 -12.41
CA LYS A 57 6.87 -20.75 -13.81
C LYS A 57 7.51 -19.75 -14.79
N TYR A 58 7.71 -18.51 -14.35
CA TYR A 58 8.05 -17.40 -15.25
C TYR A 58 9.43 -16.80 -15.02
N LEU A 59 10.02 -16.98 -13.84
CA LEU A 59 11.33 -16.41 -13.49
C LEU A 59 12.41 -17.47 -13.27
N PHE A 60 12.02 -18.73 -13.14
CA PHE A 60 12.89 -19.89 -13.01
C PHE A 60 12.50 -20.92 -14.09
#